data_AF-X0UC35-F1
#
_entry.id   AF-X0UC35-F1
#
_cell.length_a   1.000
_cell.length_b   1.000
_cell.length_c   1.000
_cell.angle_alpha   90.00
_cell.angle_beta   90.00
_cell.angle_gamma   90.00
#
_symmetry.space_group_name_H-M   'P 1'
#
loop_
_entity.id
_entity.type
_entity.pdbx_description
1 polymer ?
#
loop_
_entity_poly.entity_id
_entity_poly.type
_entity_poly.pdbx_seq_one_letter_code
_entity_poly.pdbx_strand_id
1 'polypeptide(L)'
;RIKSLKSQLPNVEHIIKIGGEKEKGFEHFEEEIKNTSSEFSPKEEVTLDDEALIIYTSGTTGPPKGVVLTQYNLLIDPDSIAKWHKIDHTQRMMCILPIHHVNGIVVTLFTPLLAGGSIVLNRRFSARTFWKRIQDEKVHIVSLVPTILQYLCEKGEDISKYNLKHFRHIICGAGTLSVALGKKFEGMFGIKIMHGYGLSETTCYDCFLPVDLSDKEHKSWMRDFGYPSIGVAIECNEMAIHNENGNELPEGKRGEIVIRGHLVMKHYYKRQDANKET
;
A
#
# COMPACT_ATOMS: atom_id res chain seq x y z
N ARG A 1 1.02 -22.81 -24.85
CA ARG A 1 0.75 -21.36 -25.02
C ARG A 1 2.01 -20.50 -24.99
N ILE A 2 2.93 -20.67 -24.03
CA ILE A 2 4.18 -19.89 -24.03
C ILE A 2 5.11 -20.29 -25.20
N LYS A 3 5.27 -21.59 -25.48
CA LYS A 3 6.07 -22.09 -26.63
C LYS A 3 5.62 -21.51 -27.98
N SER A 4 4.32 -21.24 -28.15
CA SER A 4 3.77 -20.63 -29.38
C SER A 4 3.96 -19.11 -29.47
N LEU A 5 4.37 -18.45 -28.38
CA LEU A 5 4.67 -17.01 -28.35
C LEU A 5 6.18 -16.73 -28.53
N LYS A 6 7.02 -17.75 -28.61
CA LYS A 6 8.48 -17.59 -28.61
C LYS A 6 8.99 -16.71 -29.76
N SER A 7 8.37 -16.81 -30.94
CA SER A 7 8.71 -15.95 -32.09
C SER A 7 8.32 -14.48 -31.91
N GLN A 8 7.44 -14.15 -30.96
CA GLN A 8 6.99 -12.79 -30.63
C GLN A 8 7.77 -12.17 -29.47
N LEU A 9 8.71 -12.92 -28.87
CA LEU A 9 9.42 -12.55 -27.64
C LEU A 9 10.95 -12.57 -27.89
N PRO A 10 11.47 -11.71 -28.78
CA PRO A 10 12.86 -11.80 -29.25
C PRO A 10 13.91 -11.54 -28.16
N ASN A 11 13.53 -10.84 -27.08
CA ASN A 11 14.42 -10.48 -25.98
C ASN A 11 14.28 -11.41 -24.76
N VAL A 12 13.47 -12.47 -24.85
CA VAL A 12 13.30 -13.41 -23.73
C VAL A 12 14.40 -14.45 -23.76
N GLU A 13 15.32 -14.35 -22.80
CA GLU A 13 16.43 -15.28 -22.63
C GLU A 13 16.04 -16.48 -21.76
N HIS A 14 15.33 -16.21 -20.67
CA HIS A 14 14.96 -17.19 -19.65
C HIS A 14 13.44 -17.28 -19.51
N ILE A 15 12.93 -18.50 -19.32
CA ILE A 15 11.52 -18.73 -18.98
C ILE A 15 11.48 -19.68 -17.80
N ILE A 16 11.11 -19.13 -16.64
CA ILE A 16 11.10 -19.82 -15.37
C ILE A 16 9.67 -20.24 -15.05
N LYS A 17 9.47 -21.56 -14.88
CA LYS A 17 8.20 -22.13 -14.43
C LYS A 17 8.17 -22.15 -12.90
N ILE A 18 7.11 -21.59 -12.33
CA ILE A 18 6.86 -21.58 -10.88
C ILE A 18 5.83 -22.67 -10.56
N GLY A 19 6.20 -23.63 -9.72
CA GLY A 19 5.35 -24.74 -9.30
C GLY A 19 5.13 -25.83 -10.36
N GLY A 20 4.52 -26.92 -9.91
CA GLY A 20 4.25 -28.10 -10.75
C GLY A 20 5.52 -28.87 -11.15
N GLU A 21 5.36 -29.81 -12.08
CA GLU A 21 6.46 -30.64 -12.58
C GLU A 21 7.39 -29.88 -13.55
N LYS A 22 8.66 -30.31 -13.58
CA LYS A 22 9.64 -29.83 -14.54
C LYS A 22 9.13 -30.02 -15.97
N GLU A 23 9.41 -29.06 -16.83
CA GLU A 23 9.03 -29.15 -18.23
C GLU A 23 10.24 -28.85 -19.12
N LYS A 24 10.49 -29.73 -20.09
CA LYS A 24 11.62 -29.59 -21.02
C LYS A 24 11.54 -28.24 -21.76
N GLY A 25 12.62 -27.49 -21.68
CA GLY A 25 12.79 -26.17 -22.31
C GLY A 25 12.44 -24.98 -21.43
N PHE A 26 12.21 -25.20 -20.12
CA PHE A 26 11.97 -24.16 -19.13
C PHE A 26 12.85 -24.41 -17.90
N GLU A 27 13.31 -23.33 -17.28
CA GLU A 27 13.90 -23.38 -15.93
C GLU A 27 12.80 -23.64 -14.90
N HIS A 28 13.16 -24.22 -13.75
CA HIS A 28 12.21 -24.58 -12.71
C HIS A 28 12.55 -23.87 -11.40
N PHE A 29 11.67 -22.96 -10.98
CA PHE A 29 11.92 -22.02 -9.89
C PHE A 29 12.35 -22.71 -8.58
N GLU A 30 11.68 -23.78 -8.18
CA GLU A 30 11.99 -24.49 -6.94
C GLU A 30 13.32 -25.24 -6.98
N GLU A 31 13.82 -25.59 -8.17
CA GLU A 31 15.17 -26.17 -8.34
C GLU A 31 16.23 -25.08 -8.36
N GLU A 32 16.00 -24.00 -9.11
CA GLU A 32 16.90 -22.85 -9.16
C GLU A 32 17.14 -22.27 -7.77
N ILE A 33 16.08 -22.05 -6.97
CA ILE A 33 16.22 -21.54 -5.60
C ILE A 33 17.02 -22.48 -4.70
N LYS A 34 16.84 -23.80 -4.81
CA LYS A 34 17.58 -24.77 -3.98
C LYS A 34 19.07 -24.78 -4.29
N ASN A 35 19.43 -24.51 -5.55
CA ASN A 35 20.80 -24.52 -6.04
C ASN A 35 21.47 -23.14 -5.95
N THR A 36 20.71 -22.08 -5.67
CA THR A 36 21.21 -20.71 -5.58
C THR A 36 21.88 -20.48 -4.22
N SER A 37 23.02 -19.77 -4.23
CA SER A 37 23.70 -19.35 -3.00
C SER A 37 22.81 -18.42 -2.17
N SER A 38 22.91 -18.51 -0.84
CA SER A 38 22.33 -17.52 0.07
C SER A 38 23.10 -16.20 0.06
N GLU A 39 24.32 -16.19 -0.49
CA GLU A 39 25.11 -14.98 -0.69
C GLU A 39 24.68 -14.29 -1.97
N PHE A 40 24.30 -13.01 -1.86
CA PHE A 40 23.96 -12.16 -2.99
C PHE A 40 25.02 -11.08 -3.15
N SER A 41 25.50 -10.91 -4.38
CA SER A 41 26.32 -9.77 -4.77
C SER A 41 25.76 -9.23 -6.08
N PRO A 42 25.38 -7.95 -6.15
CA PRO A 42 24.86 -7.38 -7.37
C PRO A 42 25.95 -7.42 -8.44
N LYS A 43 25.58 -7.77 -9.67
CA LYS A 43 26.53 -7.85 -10.81
C LYS A 43 26.96 -6.47 -11.29
N GLU A 44 26.18 -5.44 -10.98
CA GLU A 44 26.38 -4.05 -11.37
C GLU A 44 26.25 -3.16 -10.14
N GLU A 45 26.81 -1.96 -10.20
CA GLU A 45 26.63 -0.95 -9.15
C GLU A 45 25.18 -0.48 -9.18
N VAL A 46 24.49 -0.59 -8.04
CA VAL A 46 23.08 -0.19 -7.89
C VAL A 46 23.02 1.09 -7.08
N THR A 47 22.25 2.07 -7.54
CA THR A 47 22.04 3.35 -6.89
C THR A 47 20.61 3.50 -6.38
N LEU A 48 20.39 4.47 -5.49
CA LEU A 48 19.06 4.79 -4.98
C LEU A 48 18.11 5.35 -6.05
N ASP A 49 18.65 5.87 -7.17
CA ASP A 49 17.86 6.47 -8.26
C ASP A 49 17.46 5.46 -9.35
N ASP A 50 17.91 4.21 -9.22
CA ASP A 50 17.59 3.14 -10.16
C ASP A 50 16.11 2.78 -10.10
N GLU A 51 15.51 2.57 -11.28
CA GLU A 51 14.12 2.15 -11.39
C GLU A 51 13.95 0.73 -10.83
N ALA A 52 13.01 0.57 -9.90
CA ALA A 52 12.83 -0.67 -9.16
C ALA A 52 11.43 -1.28 -9.34
N LEU A 53 10.40 -0.46 -9.55
CA LEU A 53 9.03 -0.94 -9.68
C LEU A 53 8.23 -0.10 -10.68
N ILE A 54 7.49 -0.77 -11.55
CA ILE A 54 6.49 -0.14 -12.42
C ILE A 54 5.10 -0.61 -11.98
N ILE A 55 4.26 0.32 -11.51
CA ILE A 55 2.85 0.04 -11.18
C ILE A 55 1.94 0.68 -12.21
N TYR A 56 1.07 -0.13 -12.83
CA TYR A 56 0.07 0.39 -13.75
C TYR A 56 -1.17 0.88 -13.03
N THR A 57 -1.56 2.12 -13.29
CA THR A 57 -2.83 2.72 -12.83
C THR A 57 -3.82 2.79 -13.99
N SER A 58 -5.12 2.72 -13.68
CA SER A 58 -6.17 2.62 -14.70
C SER A 58 -6.31 3.87 -15.58
N GLY A 59 -5.78 5.02 -15.17
CA GLY A 59 -5.96 6.31 -15.86
C GLY A 59 -7.43 6.76 -15.87
N THR A 60 -7.69 8.05 -15.70
CA THR A 60 -9.07 8.59 -15.71
C THR A 60 -9.60 8.86 -17.12
N THR A 61 -8.71 9.01 -18.11
CA THR A 61 -9.07 9.49 -19.47
C THR A 61 -8.34 8.78 -20.62
N GLY A 62 -7.56 7.73 -20.35
CA GLY A 62 -6.71 7.10 -21.37
C GLY A 62 -6.19 5.71 -21.01
N PRO A 63 -5.30 5.12 -21.83
CA PRO A 63 -4.71 3.82 -21.57
C PRO A 63 -3.91 3.83 -20.24
N PRO A 64 -3.79 2.67 -19.56
CA PRO A 64 -3.08 2.57 -18.29
C PRO A 64 -1.69 3.20 -18.33
N LYS A 65 -1.36 3.97 -17.29
CA LYS A 65 -0.05 4.62 -17.15
C LYS A 65 0.79 3.81 -16.17
N GLY A 66 2.02 3.47 -16.56
CA GLY A 66 2.97 2.80 -15.68
C GLY A 66 3.73 3.82 -14.85
N VAL A 67 3.46 3.93 -13.56
CA VAL A 67 4.21 4.77 -12.62
C VAL A 67 5.54 4.09 -12.33
N VAL A 68 6.64 4.79 -12.58
CA VAL A 68 8.01 4.31 -12.34
C VAL A 68 8.50 4.81 -10.99
N LEU A 69 8.82 3.87 -10.10
CA LEU A 69 9.34 4.13 -8.75
C LEU A 69 10.80 3.66 -8.66
N THR A 70 11.61 4.42 -7.93
CA THR A 70 13.03 4.12 -7.71
C THR A 70 13.26 3.24 -6.48
N GLN A 71 14.47 2.72 -6.33
CA GLN A 71 14.92 2.08 -5.09
C GLN A 71 14.69 3.01 -3.89
N TYR A 72 15.00 4.30 -4.03
CA TYR A 72 14.78 5.29 -2.97
C TYR A 72 13.32 5.37 -2.54
N ASN A 73 12.38 5.49 -3.50
CA ASN A 73 10.95 5.52 -3.21
C ASN A 73 10.51 4.31 -2.37
N LEU A 74 10.96 3.11 -2.77
CA LEU A 74 10.64 1.84 -2.10
C LEU A 74 11.33 1.64 -0.75
N LEU A 75 12.21 2.55 -0.34
CA LEU A 75 12.81 2.58 1.00
C LEU A 75 12.18 3.68 1.85
N ILE A 76 12.05 4.89 1.30
CA ILE A 76 11.63 6.07 2.07
C ILE A 76 10.13 6.04 2.45
N ASP A 77 9.24 5.57 1.56
CA ASP A 77 7.81 5.49 1.89
C ASP A 77 7.55 4.40 2.95
N PRO A 78 8.02 3.14 2.77
CA PRO A 78 7.89 2.14 3.83
C PRO A 78 8.52 2.54 5.18
N ASP A 79 9.67 3.22 5.18
CA ASP A 79 10.29 3.73 6.42
C ASP A 79 9.41 4.78 7.09
N SER A 80 8.84 5.71 6.31
CA SER A 80 7.96 6.76 6.81
C SER A 80 6.64 6.21 7.36
N ILE A 81 6.04 5.24 6.66
CA ILE A 81 4.85 4.50 7.12
C ILE A 81 5.17 3.74 8.42
N ALA A 82 6.34 3.08 8.48
CA ALA A 82 6.76 2.34 9.66
C ALA A 82 6.93 3.26 10.87
N LYS A 83 7.60 4.39 10.71
CA LYS A 83 7.73 5.41 11.77
C LYS A 83 6.37 5.95 12.21
N TRP A 84 5.52 6.36 11.26
CA TRP A 84 4.19 6.90 11.54
C TRP A 84 3.34 5.94 12.38
N HIS A 85 3.31 4.68 11.95
CA HIS A 85 2.54 3.63 12.61
C HIS A 85 3.33 2.87 13.67
N LYS A 86 4.51 3.32 14.09
CA LYS A 86 5.32 2.67 15.13
C LYS A 86 5.47 1.17 14.87
N ILE A 87 5.89 0.82 13.65
CA ILE A 87 6.14 -0.55 13.20
C ILE A 87 7.63 -0.83 13.41
N ASP A 88 7.93 -1.94 14.06
CA ASP A 88 9.26 -2.43 14.35
C ASP A 88 9.30 -3.96 14.21
N HIS A 89 10.43 -4.56 14.57
CA HIS A 89 10.67 -6.00 14.51
C HIS A 89 9.72 -6.88 15.33
N THR A 90 8.99 -6.31 16.29
CA THR A 90 8.00 -7.04 17.09
C THR A 90 6.63 -7.08 16.42
N GLN A 91 6.42 -6.26 15.37
CA GLN A 91 5.13 -6.11 14.74
C GLN A 91 4.89 -7.08 13.60
N ARG A 92 3.61 -7.40 13.42
CA ARG A 92 3.12 -8.26 12.35
C ARG A 92 1.99 -7.60 11.61
N MET A 93 2.14 -7.46 10.29
CA MET A 93 1.09 -6.98 9.42
C MET A 93 0.43 -8.13 8.66
N MET A 94 -0.76 -7.88 8.11
CA MET A 94 -1.46 -8.84 7.26
C MET A 94 -1.67 -8.25 5.87
N CYS A 95 -1.19 -8.94 4.84
CA CYS A 95 -1.42 -8.59 3.45
C CYS A 95 -2.66 -9.33 2.95
N ILE A 96 -3.74 -8.59 2.72
CA ILE A 96 -4.96 -9.11 2.09
C ILE A 96 -5.28 -8.47 0.74
N LEU A 97 -4.60 -7.35 0.44
CA LEU A 97 -4.75 -6.61 -0.80
C LEU A 97 -3.81 -7.19 -1.86
N PRO A 98 -4.14 -7.08 -3.15
CA PRO A 98 -3.25 -7.57 -4.18
C PRO A 98 -1.92 -6.82 -4.22
N ILE A 99 -0.81 -7.56 -4.32
CA ILE A 99 0.55 -7.01 -4.34
C ILE A 99 0.94 -6.36 -5.69
N HIS A 100 0.04 -6.33 -6.67
CA HIS A 100 0.22 -5.54 -7.89
C HIS A 100 -0.30 -4.09 -7.75
N HIS A 101 -0.76 -3.72 -6.55
CA HIS A 101 -1.10 -2.35 -6.18
C HIS A 101 -0.18 -1.87 -5.07
N VAL A 102 0.13 -0.57 -5.07
CA VAL A 102 1.04 0.07 -4.10
C VAL A 102 0.67 -0.21 -2.65
N ASN A 103 -0.62 -0.20 -2.29
CA ASN A 103 -1.05 -0.51 -0.93
C ASN A 103 -0.66 -1.95 -0.50
N GLY A 104 -0.83 -2.94 -1.38
CA GLY A 104 -0.43 -4.32 -1.08
C GLY A 104 1.09 -4.49 -0.93
N ILE A 105 1.85 -3.94 -1.89
CA ILE A 105 3.31 -4.14 -1.97
C ILE A 105 4.11 -3.21 -1.05
N VAL A 106 3.76 -1.93 -0.94
CA VAL A 106 4.49 -0.94 -0.12
C VAL A 106 4.09 -1.10 1.35
N VAL A 107 2.79 -1.03 1.67
CA VAL A 107 2.30 -0.91 3.06
C VAL A 107 2.30 -2.25 3.77
N THR A 108 1.84 -3.32 3.12
CA THR A 108 1.69 -4.63 3.80
C THR A 108 2.81 -5.62 3.53
N LEU A 109 3.69 -5.35 2.56
CA LEU A 109 4.84 -6.20 2.25
C LEU A 109 6.17 -5.48 2.58
N PHE A 110 6.52 -4.35 1.96
CA PHE A 110 7.81 -3.72 2.22
C PHE A 110 7.94 -3.08 3.60
N THR A 111 6.94 -2.33 4.06
CA THR A 111 6.95 -1.65 5.38
C THR A 111 7.34 -2.56 6.54
N PRO A 112 6.65 -3.70 6.78
CA PRO A 112 7.02 -4.57 7.89
C PRO A 112 8.37 -5.25 7.66
N LEU A 113 8.76 -5.61 6.43
CA LEU A 113 10.07 -6.23 6.18
C LEU A 113 11.22 -5.26 6.41
N LEU A 114 11.08 -4.02 5.96
CA LEU A 114 12.08 -2.97 6.16
C LEU A 114 12.26 -2.65 7.65
N ALA A 115 11.16 -2.63 8.41
CA ALA A 115 11.17 -2.41 9.86
C ALA A 115 11.63 -3.64 10.68
N GLY A 116 11.98 -4.76 10.02
CA GLY A 116 12.39 -6.02 10.65
C GLY A 116 11.24 -6.87 11.22
N GLY A 117 9.99 -6.46 10.97
CA GLY A 117 8.77 -7.15 11.38
C GLY A 117 8.41 -8.33 10.48
N SER A 118 7.15 -8.78 10.56
CA SER A 118 6.68 -9.95 9.82
C SER A 118 5.33 -9.75 9.14
N ILE A 119 5.00 -10.64 8.20
CA ILE A 119 3.79 -10.53 7.39
C ILE A 119 3.03 -11.85 7.36
N VAL A 120 1.71 -11.75 7.46
CA VAL A 120 0.77 -12.82 7.13
C VAL A 120 0.27 -12.61 5.70
N LEU A 121 0.66 -13.50 4.78
CA LEU A 121 0.19 -13.46 3.40
C LEU A 121 -1.10 -14.27 3.24
N ASN A 122 -2.18 -13.60 2.81
CA ASN A 122 -3.43 -14.28 2.47
C ASN A 122 -3.60 -14.39 0.96
N ARG A 123 -3.97 -15.58 0.47
CA ARG A 123 -4.25 -15.80 -0.97
C ARG A 123 -5.39 -14.92 -1.51
N ARG A 124 -6.38 -14.65 -0.66
CA ARG A 124 -7.51 -13.75 -0.93
C ARG A 124 -8.15 -13.28 0.36
N PHE A 125 -8.82 -12.13 0.32
CA PHE A 125 -9.67 -11.68 1.41
C PHE A 125 -10.85 -12.64 1.64
N SER A 126 -11.25 -12.79 2.91
CA SER A 126 -12.42 -13.54 3.33
C SER A 126 -12.95 -12.98 4.64
N ALA A 127 -14.11 -12.31 4.59
CA ALA A 127 -14.75 -11.75 5.77
C ALA A 127 -14.99 -12.80 6.87
N ARG A 128 -15.28 -14.06 6.50
CA ARG A 128 -15.50 -15.17 7.45
C ARG A 128 -14.27 -15.52 8.29
N THR A 129 -13.07 -15.34 7.75
CA THR A 129 -11.81 -15.78 8.40
C THR A 129 -10.93 -14.63 8.82
N PHE A 130 -11.33 -13.39 8.52
CA PHE A 130 -10.54 -12.18 8.75
C PHE A 130 -10.16 -12.03 10.23
N TRP A 131 -11.15 -11.96 11.12
CA TRP A 131 -10.91 -11.77 12.55
C TRP A 131 -10.21 -12.97 13.20
N LYS A 132 -10.58 -14.20 12.79
CA LYS A 132 -9.89 -15.41 13.24
C LYS A 132 -8.39 -15.38 12.89
N ARG A 133 -8.04 -14.97 11.66
CA ARG A 133 -6.63 -14.84 11.23
C ARG A 133 -5.89 -13.77 12.02
N ILE A 134 -6.52 -12.62 12.30
CA ILE A 134 -5.91 -11.59 13.15
C ILE A 134 -5.53 -12.16 14.52
N GLN A 135 -6.42 -12.95 15.13
CA GLN A 135 -6.15 -13.63 16.39
C GLN A 135 -5.04 -14.69 16.25
N ASP A 136 -5.24 -15.67 15.37
CA ASP A 136 -4.37 -16.86 15.26
C ASP A 136 -2.93 -16.45 14.96
N GLU A 137 -2.76 -15.48 14.08
CA GLU A 137 -1.46 -15.00 13.62
C GLU A 137 -0.94 -13.82 14.46
N LYS A 138 -1.70 -13.33 15.44
CA LYS A 138 -1.35 -12.15 16.27
C LYS A 138 -0.98 -10.94 15.42
N VAL A 139 -1.86 -10.58 14.49
CA VAL A 139 -1.70 -9.41 13.62
C VAL A 139 -1.88 -8.14 14.45
N HIS A 140 -1.02 -7.15 14.22
CA HIS A 140 -1.05 -5.86 14.90
C HIS A 140 -1.75 -4.80 14.06
N ILE A 141 -1.48 -4.77 12.75
CA ILE A 141 -2.01 -3.76 11.81
C ILE A 141 -2.39 -4.45 10.49
N VAL A 142 -3.46 -3.97 9.86
CA VAL A 142 -3.84 -4.36 8.50
C VAL A 142 -4.26 -3.11 7.73
N SER A 143 -3.84 -3.01 6.48
CA SER A 143 -4.29 -1.97 5.56
C SER A 143 -5.45 -2.49 4.72
N LEU A 144 -6.54 -1.72 4.68
CA LEU A 144 -7.80 -2.05 4.03
C LEU A 144 -8.25 -0.91 3.11
N VAL A 145 -9.22 -1.22 2.26
CA VAL A 145 -9.95 -0.23 1.46
C VAL A 145 -11.40 -0.12 1.97
N PRO A 146 -12.11 1.00 1.75
CA PRO A 146 -13.47 1.19 2.27
C PRO A 146 -14.43 0.05 1.91
N THR A 147 -14.34 -0.53 0.72
CA THR A 147 -15.19 -1.66 0.31
C THR A 147 -15.00 -2.89 1.21
N ILE A 148 -13.79 -3.15 1.72
CA ILE A 148 -13.55 -4.24 2.67
C ILE A 148 -14.14 -3.93 4.04
N LEU A 149 -14.05 -2.68 4.51
CA LEU A 149 -14.73 -2.27 5.74
C LEU A 149 -16.24 -2.50 5.62
N GLN A 150 -16.83 -2.15 4.48
CA GLN A 150 -18.24 -2.39 4.20
C GLN A 150 -18.57 -3.89 4.29
N TYR A 151 -17.80 -4.76 3.63
CA TYR A 151 -18.02 -6.21 3.70
C TYR A 151 -17.91 -6.76 5.12
N LEU A 152 -16.99 -6.25 5.93
CA LEU A 152 -16.87 -6.65 7.35
C LEU A 152 -18.10 -6.20 8.14
N CYS A 153 -18.56 -4.96 7.96
CA CYS A 153 -19.78 -4.44 8.58
C CYS A 153 -21.04 -5.20 8.15
N GLU A 154 -21.16 -5.59 6.89
CA GLU A 154 -22.26 -6.42 6.39
C GLU A 154 -22.22 -7.83 6.95
N LYS A 155 -21.01 -8.39 7.10
CA LYS A 155 -20.84 -9.71 7.72
C LYS A 155 -21.24 -9.68 9.20
N GLY A 156 -21.00 -8.56 9.89
CA GLY A 156 -21.49 -8.30 11.24
C GLY A 156 -21.04 -9.33 12.27
N GLU A 157 -19.82 -9.86 12.10
CA GLU A 157 -19.30 -10.88 13.00
C GLU A 157 -19.03 -10.30 14.39
N ASP A 158 -19.58 -10.91 15.44
CA ASP A 158 -19.25 -10.57 16.82
C ASP A 158 -17.78 -10.90 17.09
N ILE A 159 -16.97 -9.85 17.26
CA ILE A 159 -15.54 -9.99 17.47
C ILE A 159 -15.16 -10.25 18.93
N SER A 160 -16.10 -10.15 19.88
CA SER A 160 -15.83 -10.39 21.31
C SER A 160 -15.38 -11.83 21.59
N LYS A 161 -15.69 -12.77 20.67
CA LYS A 161 -15.22 -14.16 20.70
C LYS A 161 -13.73 -14.33 20.32
N TYR A 162 -13.07 -13.26 19.85
CA TYR A 162 -11.66 -13.29 19.47
C TYR A 162 -10.80 -12.53 20.48
N ASN A 163 -9.61 -13.07 20.76
CA ASN A 163 -8.59 -12.38 21.53
C ASN A 163 -7.77 -11.44 20.64
N LEU A 164 -8.20 -10.18 20.56
CA LEU A 164 -7.59 -9.15 19.72
C LEU A 164 -6.64 -8.21 20.48
N LYS A 165 -6.12 -8.62 21.65
CA LYS A 165 -5.30 -7.76 22.52
C LYS A 165 -4.02 -7.19 21.87
N HIS A 166 -3.54 -7.82 20.80
CA HIS A 166 -2.37 -7.38 20.03
C HIS A 166 -2.74 -6.48 18.84
N PHE A 167 -4.00 -6.49 18.43
CA PHE A 167 -4.46 -5.74 17.27
C PHE A 167 -4.64 -4.27 17.67
N ARG A 168 -3.97 -3.39 16.94
CA ARG A 168 -3.89 -1.97 17.29
C ARG A 168 -4.93 -1.14 16.55
N HIS A 169 -4.91 -1.22 15.22
CA HIS A 169 -5.75 -0.39 14.36
C HIS A 169 -5.77 -0.90 12.92
N ILE A 170 -6.68 -0.34 12.13
CA ILE A 170 -6.75 -0.53 10.68
C ILE A 170 -6.23 0.71 9.99
N ILE A 171 -5.40 0.55 8.98
CA ILE A 171 -5.11 1.63 8.01
C ILE A 171 -6.19 1.57 6.93
N CYS A 172 -6.75 2.71 6.55
CA CYS A 172 -7.70 2.78 5.44
C CYS A 172 -7.37 3.90 4.47
N GLY A 173 -7.39 3.60 3.18
CA GLY A 173 -7.16 4.55 2.10
C GLY A 173 -7.51 3.94 0.75
N ALA A 174 -6.92 4.49 -0.33
CA ALA A 174 -7.12 4.03 -1.71
C ALA A 174 -8.59 3.99 -2.18
N GLY A 175 -9.44 4.83 -1.58
CA GLY A 175 -10.84 5.02 -1.96
C GLY A 175 -11.54 5.97 -0.99
N THR A 176 -12.71 6.47 -1.37
CA THR A 176 -13.48 7.41 -0.53
C THR A 176 -14.07 6.69 0.69
N LEU A 177 -13.62 7.05 1.88
CA LEU A 177 -14.25 6.64 3.13
C LEU A 177 -15.36 7.61 3.50
N SER A 178 -16.59 7.14 3.70
CA SER A 178 -17.69 7.98 4.17
C SER A 178 -17.75 8.03 5.70
N VAL A 179 -18.24 9.15 6.24
CA VAL A 179 -18.47 9.29 7.69
C VAL A 179 -19.38 8.18 8.22
N ALA A 180 -20.43 7.83 7.46
CA ALA A 180 -21.37 6.79 7.83
C ALA A 180 -20.69 5.41 7.93
N LEU A 181 -19.85 5.04 6.95
CA LEU A 181 -19.12 3.78 6.97
C LEU A 181 -18.08 3.74 8.11
N GLY A 182 -17.30 4.81 8.27
CA GLY A 182 -16.32 4.91 9.35
C GLY A 182 -16.98 4.78 10.73
N LYS A 183 -18.06 5.53 10.98
CA LYS A 183 -18.83 5.46 12.23
C LYS A 183 -19.43 4.07 12.45
N LYS A 184 -19.98 3.43 11.41
CA LYS A 184 -20.54 2.08 11.50
C LYS A 184 -19.47 1.07 11.88
N PHE A 185 -18.33 1.09 11.18
CA PHE A 185 -17.22 0.16 11.43
C PHE A 185 -16.66 0.31 12.85
N GLU A 186 -16.29 1.52 13.25
CA GLU A 186 -15.74 1.78 14.59
C GLU A 186 -16.75 1.48 15.69
N GLY A 187 -18.04 1.77 15.47
CA GLY A 187 -19.10 1.48 16.42
C GLY A 187 -19.38 -0.02 16.59
N MET A 188 -19.26 -0.79 15.51
CA MET A 188 -19.48 -2.25 15.55
C MET A 188 -18.31 -3.01 16.16
N PHE A 189 -17.08 -2.59 15.86
CA PHE A 189 -15.87 -3.35 16.19
C PHE A 189 -15.01 -2.71 17.27
N GLY A 190 -15.25 -1.45 17.65
CA GLY A 190 -14.41 -0.75 18.62
C GLY A 190 -12.95 -0.58 18.17
N ILE A 191 -12.65 -0.80 16.89
CA ILE A 191 -11.31 -0.67 16.30
C ILE A 191 -11.23 0.67 15.55
N LYS A 192 -10.22 1.48 15.86
CA LYS A 192 -9.95 2.75 15.18
C LYS A 192 -9.53 2.55 13.73
N ILE A 193 -10.04 3.41 12.85
CA ILE A 193 -9.57 3.53 11.46
C ILE A 193 -8.57 4.69 11.39
N MET A 194 -7.31 4.36 11.11
CA MET A 194 -6.30 5.33 10.71
C MET A 194 -6.47 5.61 9.22
N HIS A 195 -7.27 6.63 8.91
CA HIS A 195 -7.49 7.07 7.54
C HIS A 195 -6.24 7.76 7.01
N GLY A 196 -5.94 7.56 5.74
CA GLY A 196 -4.83 8.18 5.04
C GLY A 196 -5.11 8.31 3.56
N TYR A 197 -4.27 9.09 2.89
CA TYR A 197 -4.36 9.35 1.47
C TYR A 197 -2.99 9.25 0.82
N GLY A 198 -2.99 8.82 -0.43
CA GLY A 198 -1.85 8.92 -1.32
C GLY A 198 -2.16 8.31 -2.68
N LEU A 199 -1.18 8.37 -3.56
CA LEU A 199 -1.28 7.98 -4.96
C LEU A 199 -0.18 6.96 -5.31
N SER A 200 -0.31 6.29 -6.45
CA SER A 200 0.82 5.48 -6.94
C SER A 200 1.97 6.38 -7.38
N GLU A 201 1.63 7.55 -7.91
CA GLU A 201 2.51 8.65 -8.32
C GLU A 201 3.30 9.26 -7.16
N THR A 202 2.89 9.01 -5.92
CA THR A 202 3.58 9.40 -4.70
C THR A 202 3.96 8.18 -3.87
N THR A 203 4.34 7.10 -4.56
CA THR A 203 4.70 5.80 -4.01
C THR A 203 3.53 5.03 -3.38
N CYS A 204 2.88 5.54 -2.32
CA CYS A 204 1.67 4.92 -1.78
C CYS A 204 0.84 5.83 -0.87
N TYR A 205 1.40 6.34 0.23
CA TYR A 205 0.70 7.18 1.20
C TYR A 205 1.50 8.45 1.48
N ASP A 206 0.82 9.60 1.45
CA ASP A 206 1.40 10.91 1.69
C ASP A 206 1.03 11.49 3.05
N CYS A 207 -0.11 11.05 3.60
CA CYS A 207 -0.61 11.54 4.87
C CYS A 207 -1.47 10.51 5.59
N PHE A 208 -1.53 10.65 6.91
CA PHE A 208 -2.36 9.82 7.78
C PHE A 208 -2.90 10.64 8.94
N LEU A 209 -4.02 10.17 9.51
CA LEU A 209 -4.41 10.57 10.86
C LEU A 209 -3.28 10.22 11.85
N PRO A 210 -2.96 11.10 12.83
CA PRO A 210 -2.02 10.77 13.90
C PRO A 210 -2.49 9.58 14.75
N VAL A 211 -1.58 8.68 15.10
CA VAL A 211 -1.91 7.41 15.80
C VAL A 211 -2.18 7.57 17.30
N ASP A 212 -1.84 8.72 17.87
CA ASP A 212 -1.89 9.05 19.29
C ASP A 212 -3.02 10.03 19.64
N LEU A 213 -3.94 10.28 18.71
CA LEU A 213 -5.15 11.07 18.97
C LEU A 213 -5.97 10.47 20.12
N SER A 214 -6.42 11.34 21.02
CA SER A 214 -7.46 11.00 21.98
C SER A 214 -8.75 10.57 21.25
N ASP A 215 -9.63 9.84 21.93
CA ASP A 215 -10.90 9.41 21.31
C ASP A 215 -11.79 10.57 20.87
N LYS A 216 -11.67 11.74 21.53
CA LYS A 216 -12.40 12.94 21.16
C LYS A 216 -11.84 13.52 19.86
N GLU A 217 -10.53 13.68 19.77
CA GLU A 217 -9.87 14.18 18.57
C GLU A 217 -10.09 13.25 17.39
N HIS A 218 -9.87 11.95 17.57
CA HIS A 218 -10.12 10.94 16.53
C HIS A 218 -11.53 11.03 15.95
N LYS A 219 -12.55 11.14 16.82
CA LYS A 219 -13.94 11.29 16.38
C LYS A 219 -14.16 12.60 15.62
N SER A 220 -13.53 13.69 16.04
CA SER A 220 -13.63 14.98 15.36
C SER A 220 -13.06 14.92 13.94
N TRP A 221 -11.82 14.43 13.80
CA TRP A 221 -11.16 14.25 12.50
C TRP A 221 -11.96 13.35 11.55
N MET A 222 -12.63 12.33 12.08
CA MET A 222 -13.41 11.39 11.28
C MET A 222 -14.80 11.88 10.87
N ARG A 223 -15.34 12.94 11.49
CA ARG A 223 -16.80 13.23 11.44
C ARG A 223 -17.18 14.69 11.23
N ASP A 224 -16.40 15.64 11.73
CA ASP A 224 -16.87 17.02 11.88
C ASP A 224 -16.78 17.84 10.58
N PHE A 225 -16.01 17.37 9.60
CA PHE A 225 -15.77 18.09 8.34
C PHE A 225 -16.67 17.62 7.18
N GLY A 226 -17.69 16.80 7.46
CA GLY A 226 -18.58 16.20 6.45
C GLY A 226 -17.98 15.00 5.69
N TYR A 227 -16.66 14.80 5.82
CA TYR A 227 -15.90 13.65 5.37
C TYR A 227 -14.83 13.31 6.43
N PRO A 228 -14.38 12.06 6.53
CA PRO A 228 -13.21 11.71 7.32
C PRO A 228 -11.97 12.42 6.77
N SER A 229 -11.25 13.15 7.63
CA SER A 229 -9.99 13.77 7.28
C SER A 229 -8.96 12.72 6.84
N ILE A 230 -8.11 13.08 5.88
CA ILE A 230 -6.99 12.25 5.41
C ILE A 230 -5.74 12.40 6.29
N GLY A 231 -5.78 13.33 7.26
CA GLY A 231 -4.70 13.52 8.21
C GLY A 231 -3.71 14.61 7.84
N VAL A 232 -2.47 14.40 8.24
CA VAL A 232 -1.36 15.34 8.05
C VAL A 232 -0.23 14.65 7.27
N ALA A 233 0.54 15.44 6.53
CA ALA A 233 1.64 14.95 5.72
C ALA A 233 2.64 14.13 6.55
N ILE A 234 3.14 13.05 5.98
CA ILE A 234 4.25 12.30 6.56
C ILE A 234 5.56 13.06 6.37
N GLU A 235 6.53 12.86 7.26
CA GLU A 235 7.72 13.72 7.39
C GLU A 235 8.53 13.93 6.10
N CYS A 236 8.55 12.96 5.19
CA CYS A 236 9.31 13.02 3.95
C CYS A 236 8.61 13.74 2.79
N ASN A 237 7.37 14.22 3.01
CA ASN A 237 6.59 14.98 2.05
C ASN A 237 5.98 16.23 2.69
N GLU A 238 5.75 17.23 1.84
CA GLU A 238 4.97 18.42 2.13
C GLU A 238 3.68 18.37 1.32
N MET A 239 2.60 18.88 1.91
CA MET A 239 1.30 18.99 1.27
C MET A 239 0.75 20.41 1.43
N ALA A 240 0.16 20.94 0.37
CA ALA A 240 -0.53 22.22 0.38
C ALA A 240 -1.81 22.14 -0.45
N ILE A 241 -2.65 23.16 -0.30
CA ILE A 241 -3.87 23.33 -1.11
C ILE A 241 -3.66 24.52 -2.03
N HIS A 242 -3.68 24.31 -3.35
CA HIS A 242 -3.46 25.36 -4.33
C HIS A 242 -4.75 25.72 -5.09
N ASN A 243 -4.84 26.96 -5.58
CA ASN A 243 -5.85 27.34 -6.56
C ASN A 243 -5.42 26.95 -8.00
N GLU A 244 -6.30 27.20 -8.97
CA GLU A 244 -6.06 26.91 -10.40
C GLU A 244 -4.85 27.66 -10.99
N ASN A 245 -4.41 28.75 -10.35
CA ASN A 245 -3.22 29.51 -10.75
C ASN A 245 -1.93 29.04 -10.05
N GLY A 246 -1.99 27.94 -9.29
CA GLY A 246 -0.83 27.36 -8.59
C GLY A 246 -0.41 28.09 -7.32
N ASN A 247 -1.26 28.96 -6.76
CA ASN A 247 -0.95 29.67 -5.50
C ASN A 247 -1.56 28.94 -4.31
N GLU A 248 -0.79 28.83 -3.22
CA GLU A 248 -1.24 28.26 -1.95
C GLU A 248 -2.45 29.03 -1.38
N LEU A 249 -3.39 28.29 -0.81
CA LEU A 249 -4.63 28.78 -0.22
C LEU A 249 -4.60 28.61 1.31
N PRO A 250 -5.20 29.55 2.06
CA PRO A 250 -5.30 29.45 3.51
C PRO A 250 -6.30 28.36 3.94
N GLU A 251 -6.25 27.99 5.22
CA GLU A 251 -7.14 27.01 5.85
C GLU A 251 -8.63 27.30 5.55
N GLY A 252 -9.40 26.23 5.34
CA GLY A 252 -10.83 26.29 5.08
C GLY A 252 -11.21 26.66 3.63
N LYS A 253 -10.23 26.90 2.75
CA LYS A 253 -10.47 27.07 1.31
C LYS A 253 -10.37 25.75 0.56
N ARG A 254 -11.22 25.59 -0.45
CA ARG A 254 -11.19 24.45 -1.38
C ARG A 254 -10.23 24.76 -2.52
N GLY A 255 -9.39 23.78 -2.85
CA GLY A 255 -8.47 23.81 -3.98
C GLY A 255 -7.95 22.41 -4.29
N GLU A 256 -6.87 22.34 -5.05
CA GLU A 256 -6.21 21.10 -5.43
C GLU A 256 -5.15 20.72 -4.38
N ILE A 257 -5.06 19.43 -4.06
CA ILE A 257 -3.98 18.90 -3.22
C ILE A 257 -2.71 18.85 -4.06
N VAL A 258 -1.67 19.54 -3.62
CA VAL A 258 -0.34 19.45 -4.22
C VAL A 258 0.63 18.81 -3.23
N ILE A 259 1.54 18.00 -3.75
CA ILE A 259 2.49 17.21 -2.96
C ILE A 259 3.89 17.48 -3.49
N ARG A 260 4.82 17.74 -2.57
CA ARG A 260 6.24 17.92 -2.87
C ARG A 260 7.06 17.09 -1.89
N GLY A 261 7.95 16.25 -2.38
CA GLY A 261 8.89 15.55 -1.51
C GLY A 261 9.44 14.27 -2.10
N HIS A 262 9.92 13.41 -1.22
CA HIS A 262 10.71 12.24 -1.57
C HIS A 262 9.91 11.07 -2.14
N LEU A 263 8.59 11.08 -1.99
CA LEU A 263 7.74 9.98 -2.48
C LEU A 263 7.30 10.14 -3.92
N VAL A 264 7.51 11.32 -4.52
CA VAL A 264 7.10 11.58 -5.90
C VAL A 264 7.82 10.62 -6.85
N MET A 265 7.05 10.00 -7.74
CA MET A 265 7.53 9.05 -8.73
C MET A 265 8.61 9.65 -9.65
N LYS A 266 9.37 8.79 -10.32
CA LYS A 266 10.38 9.23 -11.30
C LYS A 266 9.73 9.81 -12.56
N HIS A 267 8.77 9.07 -13.14
CA HIS A 267 7.98 9.46 -14.30
C HIS A 267 6.95 8.36 -14.64
N TYR A 268 6.09 8.60 -15.63
CA TYR A 268 5.33 7.56 -16.30
C TYR A 268 6.15 6.85 -17.40
N TYR A 269 6.13 5.52 -17.40
CA TYR A 269 6.83 4.67 -18.37
C TYR A 269 6.31 4.89 -19.79
N LYS A 270 7.20 5.31 -20.69
CA LYS A 270 6.90 5.53 -22.13
C LYS A 270 5.73 6.48 -22.41
N ARG A 271 5.48 7.47 -21.54
CA ARG A 271 4.40 8.46 -21.67
C ARG A 271 4.92 9.90 -21.57
N GLN A 272 5.62 10.33 -22.62
CA GLN A 272 6.18 11.70 -22.70
C GLN A 272 5.11 12.80 -22.62
N ASP A 273 3.89 12.51 -23.08
CA ASP A 273 2.74 13.40 -22.96
C ASP A 273 2.37 13.65 -21.49
N ALA A 274 2.22 12.59 -20.70
CA ALA A 274 1.89 12.70 -19.28
C ALA A 274 3.03 13.28 -18.45
N ASN A 275 4.29 12.96 -18.80
CA ASN A 275 5.47 13.45 -18.07
C ASN A 275 5.71 14.96 -18.23
N LYS A 276 5.13 15.61 -19.25
CA LYS A 276 5.21 17.07 -19.41
C LYS A 276 4.22 17.82 -18.53
N GLU A 277 3.17 17.14 -18.07
CA GLU A 277 2.12 17.67 -17.21
C GLU A 277 2.41 17.43 -15.72
N THR A 278 3.47 16.69 -15.40
CA THR A 278 3.88 16.31 -14.04
C THR A 278 5.11 17.11 -13.61
#